data_AF-A0A940AA89-F1
#
_entry.id   AF-A0A940AA89-F1
#
_cell.length_a   1.000
_cell.length_b   1.000
_cell.length_c   1.000
_cell.angle_alpha   90.00
_cell.angle_beta   90.00
_cell.angle_gamma   90.00
#
_symmetry.space_group_name_H-M   'P 1'
#
loop_
_entity.id
_entity.type
_entity.pdbx_description
1 polymer ?
#
loop_
_entity_poly.entity_id
_entity_poly.type
_entity_poly.pdbx_seq_one_letter_code
_entity_poly.pdbx_strand_id
1 'polypeptide(L)'
;DRIAGAFPYSAQVITHYNVRSNYDVGPLSPRIDETAPLYHVRKIPMPMLVLSGDRELELYGRYEEQAYFWRMMKLNGNENVFLYEFDGYDHGSMPAPAHAVVKRFIRGILRGELPAR
;
A
#
# COMPACT_ATOMS: atom_id res chain seq x y z
N ASP A 1 -2.88 -10.55 -16.63
CA ASP A 1 -4.15 -10.45 -15.86
C ASP A 1 -4.56 -11.79 -15.25
N ARG A 2 -3.78 -12.30 -14.27
CA ARG A 2 -4.08 -13.58 -13.58
C ARG A 2 -4.21 -13.44 -12.05
N ILE A 3 -4.09 -12.22 -11.54
CA ILE A 3 -4.11 -11.92 -10.10
C ILE A 3 -5.51 -11.42 -9.74
N ALA A 4 -6.17 -12.07 -8.79
CA ALA A 4 -7.53 -11.73 -8.37
C ALA A 4 -7.60 -10.54 -7.40
N GLY A 5 -6.48 -10.17 -6.76
CA GLY A 5 -6.36 -9.01 -5.89
C GLY A 5 -4.94 -8.81 -5.37
N ALA A 6 -4.62 -7.60 -4.91
CA ALA A 6 -3.30 -7.24 -4.37
C ALA A 6 -3.42 -6.66 -2.95
N PHE A 7 -2.51 -7.06 -2.06
CA PHE A 7 -2.58 -6.71 -0.63
C PHE A 7 -1.20 -6.25 -0.11
N PRO A 8 -0.71 -5.05 -0.48
CA PRO A 8 0.58 -4.56 0.02
C PRO A 8 0.51 -4.19 1.51
N TYR A 9 1.35 -4.84 2.33
CA TYR A 9 1.55 -4.55 3.76
C TYR A 9 2.70 -3.58 3.92
N SER A 10 2.44 -2.37 4.44
CA SER A 10 3.44 -1.31 4.70
C SER A 10 4.54 -1.27 3.63
N ALA A 11 4.13 -1.23 2.36
CA ALA A 11 5.01 -1.47 1.22
C ALA A 11 5.92 -0.27 0.93
N GLN A 12 7.00 -0.53 0.18
CA GLN A 12 7.78 0.52 -0.45
C GLN A 12 7.22 0.81 -1.83
N VAL A 13 6.49 1.92 -1.93
CA VAL A 13 5.85 2.44 -3.13
C VAL A 13 6.60 3.65 -3.70
N ILE A 14 7.47 4.32 -2.92
CA ILE A 14 8.57 5.15 -3.45
C ILE A 14 9.78 4.27 -3.83
N THR A 15 10.82 4.86 -4.41
CA THR A 15 12.04 4.13 -4.77
C THR A 15 12.61 3.42 -3.54
N HIS A 16 12.85 2.11 -3.65
CA HIS A 16 13.27 1.27 -2.53
C HIS A 16 14.56 1.80 -1.86
N TYR A 17 14.71 1.67 -0.54
CA TYR A 17 15.87 2.24 0.17
C TYR A 17 17.23 1.72 -0.35
N ASN A 18 17.33 0.43 -0.69
CA ASN A 18 18.54 -0.14 -1.32
C ASN A 18 18.90 0.47 -2.68
N VAL A 19 17.90 0.96 -3.43
CA VAL A 19 18.16 1.67 -4.69
C VAL A 19 18.55 3.11 -4.38
N ARG A 20 17.85 3.76 -3.44
CA ARG A 20 18.16 5.10 -2.96
C ARG A 20 19.57 5.24 -2.37
N SER A 21 20.09 4.22 -1.70
CA SER A 21 21.45 4.24 -1.14
C SER A 21 22.55 4.40 -2.20
N ASN A 22 22.25 4.12 -3.48
CA ASN A 22 23.19 4.37 -4.58
C ASN A 22 23.26 5.85 -5.02
N TYR A 23 22.39 6.70 -4.47
CA TYR A 23 22.30 8.13 -4.83
C TYR A 23 22.71 9.06 -3.68
N ASP A 24 23.37 8.54 -2.64
CA ASP A 24 23.77 9.28 -1.43
C ASP A 24 22.62 10.04 -0.75
N VAL A 25 21.38 9.52 -0.88
CA VAL A 25 20.20 10.09 -0.22
C VAL A 25 19.81 9.27 1.00
N GLY A 26 19.58 9.96 2.12
CA GLY A 26 19.16 9.33 3.38
C GLY A 26 17.69 8.85 3.37
N PRO A 27 17.27 8.09 4.39
CA PRO A 27 15.92 7.50 4.44
C PRO A 27 14.79 8.55 4.45
N LEU A 28 15.06 9.76 4.95
CA LEU A 28 14.12 10.88 5.06
C LEU A 28 13.99 11.70 3.77
N SER A 29 14.80 11.42 2.75
CA SER A 29 14.71 12.07 1.45
C SER A 29 13.97 11.13 0.48
N PRO A 30 12.72 11.45 0.10
CA PRO A 30 11.97 10.62 -0.82
C PRO A 30 12.54 10.74 -2.23
N ARG A 31 12.47 9.65 -2.99
CA ARG A 31 12.75 9.61 -4.43
C ARG A 31 11.68 8.76 -5.10
N ILE A 32 11.14 9.26 -6.20
CA ILE A 32 10.17 8.55 -7.03
C ILE A 32 10.73 8.59 -8.44
N ASP A 33 11.20 7.45 -8.92
CA ASP A 33 11.71 7.25 -10.26
C ASP A 33 11.10 5.99 -10.88
N GLU A 34 11.55 5.59 -12.06
CA GLU A 34 11.03 4.44 -12.80
C GLU A 34 11.12 3.09 -12.07
N THR A 35 11.83 3.03 -10.93
CA THR A 35 11.88 1.82 -10.08
C THR A 35 10.83 1.81 -8.97
N ALA A 36 10.13 2.92 -8.76
CA ALA A 36 9.11 3.09 -7.73
C ALA A 36 7.72 2.65 -8.21
N PRO A 37 6.96 1.83 -7.46
CA PRO A 37 5.56 1.52 -7.80
C PRO A 37 4.68 2.75 -8.02
N LEU A 38 4.91 3.83 -7.27
CA LEU A 38 4.18 5.09 -7.37
C LEU A 38 4.37 5.81 -8.71
N TYR A 39 5.50 5.57 -9.40
CA TYR A 39 5.76 6.07 -10.74
C TYR A 39 4.86 5.39 -11.80
N HIS A 40 4.40 4.17 -11.53
CA HIS A 40 3.64 3.33 -12.47
C HIS A 40 2.15 3.27 -12.17
N VAL A 41 1.64 4.20 -11.35
CA VAL A 41 0.21 4.26 -11.03
C VAL A 41 -0.61 4.42 -12.30
N ARG A 42 -1.57 3.50 -12.47
CA ARG A 42 -2.49 3.47 -13.60
C ARG A 42 -3.76 2.73 -13.19
N LYS A 43 -4.78 2.75 -14.06
CA LYS A 43 -5.94 1.88 -13.89
C LYS A 43 -5.52 0.41 -13.96
N ILE A 44 -5.96 -0.38 -12.99
CA ILE A 44 -5.70 -1.82 -12.89
C ILE A 44 -7.01 -2.62 -12.90
N PRO A 45 -7.02 -3.84 -13.47
CA PRO A 45 -8.22 -4.67 -13.59
C PRO A 45 -8.47 -5.55 -12.36
N MET A 46 -7.93 -5.21 -11.19
CA MET A 46 -8.09 -5.98 -9.96
C MET A 46 -8.26 -5.10 -8.72
N PRO A 47 -8.97 -5.57 -7.69
CA PRO A 47 -9.07 -4.87 -6.42
C PRO A 47 -7.73 -4.86 -5.66
N MET A 48 -7.53 -3.83 -4.85
CA MET A 48 -6.33 -3.66 -4.04
C MET A 48 -6.68 -3.19 -2.62
N LEU A 49 -6.06 -3.80 -1.62
CA LEU A 49 -6.16 -3.40 -0.22
C LEU A 49 -4.78 -2.98 0.27
N VAL A 50 -4.56 -1.67 0.35
CA VAL A 50 -3.36 -1.06 0.90
C VAL A 50 -3.45 -1.07 2.42
N LEU A 51 -2.42 -1.61 3.07
CA LEU A 51 -2.37 -1.82 4.52
C LEU A 51 -1.18 -1.03 5.06
N SER A 52 -1.36 -0.35 6.19
CA SER A 52 -0.29 0.39 6.87
C SER A 52 -0.45 0.26 8.39
N GLY A 53 0.66 0.22 9.13
CA GLY A 53 0.63 0.50 10.56
C GLY A 53 0.16 1.92 10.86
N ASP A 54 0.04 2.20 12.14
CA ASP A 54 -0.26 3.51 12.70
C ASP A 54 0.75 4.55 12.19
N ARG A 55 0.23 5.68 11.71
CA ARG A 55 1.06 6.75 11.12
C ARG A 55 2.16 7.30 12.03
N GLU A 56 1.96 7.28 13.35
CA GLU A 56 2.94 7.79 14.31
C GLU A 56 3.93 6.71 14.77
N LEU A 57 3.65 5.43 14.51
CA LEU A 57 4.49 4.29 14.89
C LEU A 57 5.15 3.59 13.70
N GLU A 58 4.77 3.94 12.48
CA GLU A 58 5.33 3.36 11.26
C GLU A 58 6.81 3.69 11.05
N LEU A 59 7.43 2.94 10.15
CA LEU A 59 8.82 3.15 9.77
C LEU A 59 8.95 4.39 8.86
N TYR A 60 9.54 5.47 9.38
CA TYR A 60 9.67 6.75 8.65
C TYR A 60 8.29 7.29 8.25
N GLY A 61 8.13 7.85 7.06
CA GLY A 61 6.83 8.29 6.53
C GLY A 61 6.06 7.19 5.78
N ARG A 62 6.12 5.93 6.24
CA ARG A 62 5.55 4.79 5.50
C ARG A 62 4.04 4.95 5.33
N TYR A 63 3.34 5.41 6.36
CA TYR A 63 1.90 5.63 6.26
C TYR A 63 1.56 6.67 5.18
N GLU A 64 2.25 7.81 5.17
CA GLU A 64 2.06 8.86 4.16
C GLU A 64 2.35 8.34 2.76
N GLU A 65 3.37 7.49 2.62
CA GLU A 65 3.71 6.80 1.39
C GLU A 65 2.53 5.97 0.86
N GLN A 66 1.94 5.15 1.74
CA GLN A 66 0.81 4.28 1.44
C GLN A 66 -0.46 5.09 1.15
N ALA A 67 -0.71 6.15 1.91
CA ALA A 67 -1.85 7.05 1.74
C ALA A 67 -1.77 7.81 0.41
N TYR A 68 -0.59 8.30 0.05
CA TYR A 68 -0.38 8.97 -1.22
C TYR A 68 -0.52 8.00 -2.40
N PHE A 69 0.06 6.80 -2.32
CA PHE A 69 -0.13 5.76 -3.34
C PHE A 69 -1.59 5.38 -3.53
N TRP A 70 -2.32 5.13 -2.44
CA TRP A 70 -3.76 4.89 -2.47
C TRP A 70 -4.51 6.03 -3.17
N ARG A 71 -4.20 7.28 -2.80
CA ARG A 71 -4.85 8.46 -3.40
C ARG A 71 -4.58 8.56 -4.90
N MET A 72 -3.34 8.34 -5.33
CA MET A 72 -2.97 8.38 -6.74
C MET A 72 -3.65 7.24 -7.52
N MET A 73 -3.76 6.04 -6.93
CA MET A 73 -4.52 4.94 -7.53
C MET A 73 -6.00 5.32 -7.71
N LYS A 74 -6.65 5.92 -6.70
CA LYS A 74 -8.04 6.40 -6.81
C LYS A 74 -8.20 7.43 -7.94
N LEU A 75 -7.32 8.42 -7.99
CA LEU A 75 -7.37 9.48 -9.01
C LEU A 75 -7.12 8.95 -10.44
N ASN A 76 -6.40 7.83 -10.58
CA ASN A 76 -6.20 7.12 -11.85
C ASN A 76 -7.35 6.13 -12.19
N GLY A 77 -8.53 6.32 -11.61
CA GLY A 77 -9.75 5.58 -11.98
C GLY A 77 -9.84 4.18 -11.38
N ASN A 78 -9.04 3.87 -10.34
CA ASN A 78 -9.19 2.63 -9.59
C ASN A 78 -10.29 2.79 -8.53
N GLU A 79 -11.41 2.12 -8.76
CA GLU A 79 -12.57 2.25 -7.90
C GLU A 79 -12.47 1.36 -6.65
N ASN A 80 -11.88 0.18 -6.82
CA ASN A 80 -11.77 -0.89 -5.81
C ASN A 80 -10.39 -0.92 -5.16
N VAL A 81 -9.86 0.25 -4.79
CA VAL A 81 -8.63 0.39 -4.00
C VAL A 81 -8.95 1.01 -2.64
N PHE A 82 -8.52 0.34 -1.58
CA PHE A 82 -8.85 0.64 -0.19
C PHE A 82 -7.57 0.88 0.61
N LEU A 83 -7.63 1.71 1.65
CA LEU A 83 -6.55 1.93 2.60
C LEU A 83 -7.05 1.57 4.00
N TYR A 84 -6.28 0.76 4.72
CA TYR A 84 -6.53 0.43 6.12
C TYR A 84 -5.27 0.75 6.94
N GLU A 85 -5.48 1.57 7.95
CA GLU A 85 -4.51 1.88 9.01
C GLU A 85 -4.79 0.99 10.22
N PHE A 86 -3.73 0.51 10.87
CA PHE A 86 -3.82 -0.29 12.10
C PHE A 86 -3.30 0.51 13.29
N ASP A 87 -4.19 1.32 13.89
CA ASP A 87 -3.90 2.14 15.07
C ASP A 87 -3.25 1.32 16.20
N GLY A 88 -2.18 1.85 16.77
CA GLY A 88 -1.39 1.21 17.82
C GLY A 88 -0.44 0.10 17.36
N TYR A 89 -0.29 -0.14 16.04
CA TYR A 89 0.65 -1.11 15.49
C TYR A 89 1.73 -0.44 14.64
N ASP A 90 2.98 -0.77 14.90
CA ASP A 90 4.14 -0.33 14.11
C ASP A 90 4.35 -1.18 12.84
N HIS A 91 5.44 -0.90 12.13
CA HIS A 91 5.84 -1.62 10.91
C HIS A 91 5.97 -3.14 11.09
N GLY A 92 6.48 -3.59 12.23
CA GLY A 92 6.75 -5.01 12.51
C GLY A 92 5.52 -5.76 13.02
N SER A 93 4.60 -5.05 13.68
CA SER A 93 3.45 -5.61 14.38
C SER A 93 2.14 -5.49 13.60
N MET A 94 2.01 -4.53 12.67
CA MET A 94 0.82 -4.35 11.82
C MET A 94 0.40 -5.58 10.99
N PRO A 95 1.29 -6.53 10.61
CA PRO A 95 0.85 -7.72 9.87
C PRO A 95 -0.13 -8.59 10.67
N ALA A 96 0.03 -8.67 12.00
CA ALA A 96 -0.79 -9.51 12.86
C ALA A 96 -2.31 -9.19 12.77
N PRO A 97 -2.76 -7.92 12.99
CA PRO A 97 -4.16 -7.56 12.79
C PRO A 97 -4.55 -7.55 11.29
N ALA A 98 -3.64 -7.20 10.39
CA ALA A 98 -3.91 -7.11 8.97
C ALA A 98 -4.33 -8.44 8.32
N HIS A 99 -3.80 -9.58 8.78
CA HIS A 99 -4.20 -10.90 8.29
C HIS A 99 -5.72 -11.16 8.38
N ALA A 100 -6.38 -10.68 9.44
CA ALA A 100 -7.82 -10.85 9.60
C ALA A 100 -8.59 -10.05 8.54
N VAL A 101 -8.17 -8.80 8.30
CA VAL A 101 -8.76 -7.91 7.29
C VAL A 101 -8.56 -8.48 5.90
N VAL A 102 -7.35 -8.93 5.56
CA VAL A 102 -7.06 -9.54 4.25
C VAL A 102 -7.86 -10.80 4.01
N LYS A 103 -8.00 -11.70 5.00
CA LYS A 103 -8.86 -12.89 4.86
C LYS A 103 -10.32 -12.52 4.55
N ARG A 104 -10.86 -11.48 5.20
CA ARG A 104 -12.22 -10.99 4.91
C ARG A 104 -12.29 -10.41 3.51
N PHE A 105 -11.29 -9.63 3.10
CA PHE A 105 -11.24 -9.04 1.77
C PHE A 105 -11.16 -10.09 0.66
N ILE A 106 -10.32 -11.12 0.83
CA ILE A 106 -10.23 -12.28 -0.08
C ILE A 106 -11.59 -12.97 -0.22
N ARG A 107 -12.29 -13.21 0.90
CA ARG A 107 -13.64 -13.79 0.85
C ARG A 107 -14.62 -12.89 0.09
N GLY A 108 -14.52 -11.57 0.26
CA GLY A 108 -15.30 -10.59 -0.50
C GLY A 108 -15.03 -10.67 -2.01
N ILE A 109 -13.75 -10.74 -2.43
CA ILE A 109 -13.38 -10.97 -3.84
C ILE A 109 -14.04 -12.24 -4.38
N LEU A 110 -13.92 -13.36 -3.66
CA LEU A 110 -14.45 -14.65 -4.10
C LEU A 110 -15.98 -14.69 -4.20
N ARG A 111 -16.68 -13.82 -3.47
CA ARG A 111 -18.15 -13.71 -3.48
C ARG A 111 -18.68 -12.59 -4.37
N GLY A 112 -17.81 -11.73 -4.92
CA GLY A 112 -18.24 -10.50 -5.60
C GLY A 112 -18.78 -9.42 -4.65
N GLU A 113 -18.42 -9.50 -3.35
CA GLU A 113 -18.93 -8.66 -2.26
C GLU A 113 -17.79 -7.80 -1.67
N LEU A 114 -17.21 -6.91 -2.47
CA LEU A 114 -16.20 -5.98 -1.96
C LEU A 114 -16.85 -4.95 -1.02
N PRO A 115 -16.07 -4.39 -0.05
CA PRO A 115 -16.58 -3.34 0.83
C PRO A 115 -17.16 -2.17 0.03
N ALA A 116 -18.28 -1.62 0.50
CA ALA A 116 -18.83 -0.38 -0.03
C ALA A 116 -17.84 0.78 0.19
N ARG A 117 -17.92 1.78 -0.69
CA ARG A 117 -17.04 2.96 -0.69
C ARG A 117 -17.26 3.88 0.49
#